data_AF-A0A3M2CKI2-F1
#
_entry.id   AF-A0A3M2CKI2-F1
#
_cell.length_a   1.000
_cell.length_b   1.000
_cell.length_c   1.000
_cell.angle_alpha   90.00
_cell.angle_beta   90.00
_cell.angle_gamma   90.00
#
_symmetry.space_group_name_H-M   'P 1'
#
loop_
_entity.id
_entity.type
_entity.pdbx_description
1 polymer ?
#
loop_
_entity_poly.entity_id
_entity_poly.type
_entity_poly.pdbx_seq_one_letter_code
_entity_poly.pdbx_strand_id
1 'polypeptide(L)'
;VSAGIHLRKIPIYPEGNRQVSSLPAETPSWQRIGSDRIEPAEIVETLGTENYVTRYYIRKDTAATERPVIIELHAAYYTGMIDTVPHIPERCFVGGGLQQSKASKTIPVPMAGASWLPDTTVEPEYAGADGVIYTVRLANNPAYTDAPGRRVRLPRGIGPDSPLRMRCSEFLVPGGGAYYAGYFFVANGGTVASANGVRELAFDLSDDYAYYLKVQVNSATVGSMEELAEQAGSLLDELIGEIMRCVPDWVEVERGNYPPRAAGDPGDSGRG
;
A
#
# COMPACT_ATOMS: atom_id res chain seq x y z
N VAL A 1 12.63 -36.27 2.18
CA VAL A 1 11.84 -35.07 1.83
C VAL A 1 11.99 -34.10 2.99
N SER A 2 12.94 -33.18 2.95
CA SER A 2 13.07 -32.15 3.99
C SER A 2 12.04 -31.07 3.68
N ALA A 3 11.03 -30.93 4.53
CA ALA A 3 10.14 -29.78 4.49
C ALA A 3 10.99 -28.53 4.77
N GLY A 4 11.21 -27.70 3.75
CA GLY A 4 11.91 -26.42 3.88
C GLY A 4 11.05 -25.48 4.71
N ILE A 5 11.30 -25.43 6.01
CA ILE A 5 10.68 -24.46 6.91
C ILE A 5 11.60 -23.25 6.95
N HIS A 6 11.20 -22.15 6.32
CA HIS A 6 11.98 -20.92 6.26
C HIS A 6 11.67 -20.04 7.48
N LEU A 7 12.32 -20.32 8.62
CA LEU A 7 12.12 -19.58 9.87
C LEU A 7 12.65 -18.13 9.82
N ARG A 8 13.50 -17.80 8.84
CA ARG A 8 14.04 -16.45 8.63
C ARG A 8 13.80 -16.05 7.18
N LYS A 9 13.04 -14.96 6.99
CA LYS A 9 12.71 -14.42 5.67
C LYS A 9 13.88 -13.64 5.08
N ILE A 10 14.05 -13.73 3.77
CA ILE A 10 15.03 -12.96 3.01
C ILE A 10 14.40 -11.61 2.63
N PRO A 11 15.12 -10.48 2.79
CA PRO A 11 14.69 -9.19 2.27
C PRO A 11 14.44 -9.25 0.76
N ILE A 12 13.41 -8.56 0.31
CA ILE A 12 13.05 -8.39 -1.09
C ILE A 12 12.75 -6.92 -1.33
N TYR A 13 13.11 -6.39 -2.49
CA TYR A 13 12.96 -4.98 -2.83
C TYR A 13 12.18 -4.82 -4.12
N PRO A 14 11.50 -3.69 -4.36
CA PRO A 14 10.83 -3.40 -5.64
C PRO A 14 11.82 -3.27 -6.79
N GLU A 15 11.32 -3.32 -8.03
CA GLU A 15 12.14 -3.17 -9.24
C GLU A 15 12.94 -1.86 -9.18
N GLY A 16 14.24 -1.94 -9.42
CA GLY A 16 15.14 -0.78 -9.33
C GLY A 16 15.26 -0.17 -7.92
N ASN A 17 14.86 -0.91 -6.88
CA ASN A 17 14.76 -0.44 -5.50
C ASN A 17 13.91 0.84 -5.38
N ARG A 18 12.82 0.94 -6.16
CA ARG A 18 11.92 2.10 -6.12
C ARG A 18 11.36 2.30 -4.72
N GLN A 19 11.52 3.51 -4.19
CA GLN A 19 11.07 3.89 -2.85
C GLN A 19 9.65 4.46 -2.90
N VAL A 20 8.91 4.41 -1.79
CA VAL A 20 7.56 5.01 -1.72
C VAL A 20 7.59 6.54 -1.86
N SER A 21 8.74 7.17 -1.61
CA SER A 21 8.93 8.61 -1.89
C SER A 21 8.82 8.94 -3.38
N SER A 22 8.98 7.96 -4.28
CA SER A 22 8.79 8.11 -5.73
C SER A 22 7.32 8.20 -6.16
N LEU A 23 6.35 8.05 -5.25
CA LEU A 23 4.95 8.33 -5.57
C LEU A 23 4.82 9.74 -6.15
N PRO A 24 3.92 9.99 -7.12
CA PRO A 24 3.85 11.26 -7.83
C PRO A 24 3.31 12.36 -6.92
N ALA A 25 3.88 13.56 -7.03
CA ALA A 25 3.42 14.74 -6.29
C ALA A 25 2.09 15.30 -6.83
N GLU A 26 1.65 14.85 -8.01
CA GLU A 26 0.41 15.28 -8.64
C GLU A 26 -0.20 14.11 -9.41
N THR A 27 -1.52 14.01 -9.36
CA THR A 27 -2.34 13.06 -10.12
C THR A 27 -3.38 13.85 -10.92
N PRO A 28 -4.23 13.23 -11.75
CA PRO A 28 -5.28 13.98 -12.45
C PRO A 28 -6.13 14.85 -11.52
N SER A 29 -6.59 14.32 -10.37
CA SER A 29 -7.51 15.01 -9.48
C SER A 29 -6.87 15.59 -8.22
N TRP A 30 -5.62 15.23 -7.91
CA TRP A 30 -4.97 15.61 -6.64
C TRP A 30 -3.60 16.25 -6.86
N GLN A 31 -3.22 17.14 -5.94
CA GLN A 31 -1.92 17.80 -5.96
C GLN A 31 -1.32 17.84 -4.55
N ARG A 32 -0.01 17.64 -4.43
CA ARG A 32 0.70 17.77 -3.16
C ARG A 32 0.63 19.21 -2.63
N ILE A 33 0.38 19.35 -1.33
CA ILE A 33 0.57 20.59 -0.59
C ILE A 33 1.89 20.53 0.17
N GLY A 34 2.73 21.54 -0.01
CA GLY A 34 4.01 21.65 0.72
C GLY A 34 5.04 20.59 0.31
N SER A 35 5.98 20.34 1.21
CA SER A 35 6.97 19.26 1.10
C SER A 35 6.48 18.00 1.80
N ASP A 36 7.07 16.86 1.46
CA ASP A 36 6.86 15.62 2.21
C ASP A 36 7.33 15.84 3.65
N ARG A 37 6.55 15.33 4.63
CA ARG A 37 6.90 15.45 6.04
C ARG A 37 8.05 14.50 6.34
N ILE A 38 9.13 15.07 6.87
CA ILE A 38 10.27 14.31 7.40
C ILE A 38 9.91 13.93 8.82
N GLU A 39 9.85 12.63 9.09
CA GLU A 39 9.60 12.13 10.44
C GLU A 39 10.91 12.25 11.25
N PRO A 40 10.83 12.65 12.53
CA PRO A 40 12.00 12.73 13.40
C PRO A 40 12.56 11.32 13.68
N ALA A 41 13.83 11.24 14.09
CA ALA A 41 14.56 9.98 14.21
C ALA A 41 13.85 8.95 15.12
N GLU A 42 13.21 9.41 16.20
CA GLU A 42 12.48 8.55 17.13
C GLU A 42 11.24 7.90 16.48
N ILE A 43 10.58 8.64 15.58
CA ILE A 43 9.45 8.12 14.80
C ILE A 43 9.96 7.16 13.74
N VAL A 44 11.07 7.45 13.06
CA VAL A 44 11.69 6.53 12.08
C VAL A 44 12.12 5.22 12.75
N GLU A 45 12.69 5.28 13.94
CA GLU A 45 13.02 4.11 14.74
C GLU A 45 11.76 3.30 15.10
N THR A 46 10.69 3.97 15.49
CA THR A 46 9.38 3.33 15.78
C THR A 46 8.75 2.74 14.51
N LEU A 47 8.91 3.39 13.36
CA LEU A 47 8.48 2.87 12.07
C LEU A 47 9.29 1.63 11.72
N GLY A 48 10.56 1.52 12.11
CA GLY A 48 11.40 0.36 11.78
C GLY A 48 11.76 0.27 10.29
N THR A 49 11.58 1.35 9.53
CA THR A 49 11.95 1.47 8.12
C THR A 49 12.24 2.92 7.74
N GLU A 50 13.24 3.11 6.89
CA GLU A 50 13.56 4.41 6.27
C GLU A 50 12.83 4.60 4.93
N ASN A 51 12.25 3.52 4.36
CA ASN A 51 11.46 3.60 3.13
C ASN A 51 10.01 3.98 3.47
N TYR A 52 9.80 5.27 3.73
CA TYR A 52 8.49 5.85 4.00
C TYR A 52 8.26 7.16 3.23
N VAL A 53 6.99 7.56 3.14
CA VAL A 53 6.57 8.89 2.71
C VAL A 53 5.35 9.31 3.52
N THR A 54 5.36 10.55 3.99
CA THR A 54 4.16 11.22 4.52
C THR A 54 3.91 12.48 3.71
N ARG A 55 2.76 12.56 3.04
CA ARG A 55 2.47 13.62 2.06
C ARG A 55 1.02 14.06 2.14
N TYR A 56 0.79 15.36 2.09
CA TYR A 56 -0.55 15.93 1.98
C TYR A 56 -0.93 16.15 0.52
N TYR A 57 -2.10 15.65 0.13
CA TYR A 57 -2.74 15.93 -1.15
C TYR A 57 -3.99 16.79 -0.93
N ILE A 58 -4.18 17.80 -1.77
CA ILE A 58 -5.44 18.54 -1.92
C ILE A 58 -6.15 18.10 -3.20
N ARG A 59 -7.46 17.96 -3.11
CA ARG A 59 -8.29 17.66 -4.27
C ARG A 59 -8.50 18.95 -5.09
N LYS A 60 -8.05 18.94 -6.34
CA LYS A 60 -7.91 20.15 -7.18
C LYS A 60 -9.22 20.91 -7.38
N ASP A 61 -10.33 20.20 -7.58
CA ASP A 61 -11.67 20.77 -7.78
C ASP A 61 -12.24 21.44 -6.50
N THR A 62 -11.74 21.06 -5.32
CA THR A 62 -12.15 21.65 -4.04
C THR A 62 -11.19 22.71 -3.51
N ALA A 63 -10.02 22.88 -4.15
CA ALA A 63 -8.91 23.65 -3.60
C ALA A 63 -9.22 25.13 -3.35
N ALA A 64 -10.08 25.74 -4.18
CA ALA A 64 -10.50 27.14 -4.07
C ALA A 64 -11.81 27.33 -3.29
N THR A 65 -12.37 26.26 -2.72
CA THR A 65 -13.63 26.31 -1.96
C THR A 65 -13.37 26.63 -0.48
N GLU A 66 -14.42 27.00 0.25
CA GLU A 66 -14.34 27.21 1.71
C GLU A 66 -14.04 25.93 2.50
N ARG A 67 -14.21 24.76 1.89
CA ARG A 67 -14.00 23.43 2.52
C ARG A 67 -13.18 22.54 1.59
N PRO A 68 -11.87 22.79 1.44
CA PRO A 68 -11.01 21.95 0.61
C PRO A 68 -10.90 20.55 1.20
N VAL A 69 -10.89 19.54 0.33
CA VAL A 69 -10.63 18.15 0.73
C VAL A 69 -9.13 17.91 0.74
N ILE A 70 -8.60 17.55 1.91
CA ILE A 70 -7.19 17.27 2.13
C ILE A 70 -7.02 15.85 2.69
N ILE A 71 -6.13 15.08 2.09
CA ILE A 71 -5.76 13.73 2.50
C ILE A 71 -4.26 13.71 2.80
N GLU A 72 -3.89 13.33 4.02
CA GLU A 72 -2.52 12.92 4.35
C GLU A 72 -2.35 11.45 3.95
N LEU A 73 -1.51 11.17 2.96
CA LEU A 73 -1.06 9.83 2.62
C LEU A 73 0.21 9.52 3.42
N HIS A 74 0.21 8.42 4.16
CA HIS A 74 1.40 7.82 4.74
C HIS A 74 1.59 6.40 4.19
N ALA A 75 2.74 6.14 3.57
CA ALA A 75 3.11 4.81 3.10
C ALA A 75 4.48 4.42 3.66
N ALA A 76 4.65 3.15 4.05
CA ALA A 76 5.90 2.64 4.61
C ALA A 76 6.11 1.17 4.22
N TYR A 77 7.29 0.85 3.68
CA TYR A 77 7.63 -0.47 3.15
C TYR A 77 8.55 -1.23 4.09
N TYR A 78 8.29 -2.53 4.25
CA TYR A 78 8.94 -3.41 5.20
C TYR A 78 9.30 -4.73 4.53
N THR A 79 10.49 -5.25 4.83
CA THR A 79 10.95 -6.54 4.32
C THR A 79 11.98 -7.19 5.24
N GLY A 80 12.18 -8.52 5.11
CA GLY A 80 13.25 -9.26 5.80
C GLY A 80 13.02 -9.58 7.28
N MET A 81 12.22 -8.78 8.00
CA MET A 81 11.80 -9.06 9.38
C MET A 81 10.32 -8.71 9.54
N ILE A 82 9.45 -9.71 9.46
CA ILE A 82 7.99 -9.55 9.60
C ILE A 82 7.47 -9.83 11.02
N ASP A 83 8.36 -10.20 11.96
CA ASP A 83 7.98 -10.45 13.35
C ASP A 83 7.58 -9.17 14.12
N THR A 84 7.87 -7.99 13.57
CA THR A 84 7.41 -6.73 14.13
C THR A 84 5.96 -6.47 13.77
N VAL A 85 5.10 -6.33 14.78
CA VAL A 85 3.69 -5.99 14.56
C VAL A 85 3.61 -4.63 13.90
N PRO A 86 2.94 -4.48 12.73
CA PRO A 86 2.81 -3.19 12.10
C PRO A 86 2.19 -2.17 13.06
N HIS A 87 2.76 -0.97 13.10
CA HIS A 87 2.19 0.13 13.85
C HIS A 87 0.88 0.56 13.17
N ILE A 88 -0.19 0.75 13.94
CA ILE A 88 -1.54 1.09 13.42
C ILE A 88 -2.09 2.34 14.11
N PRO A 89 -2.95 3.13 13.43
CA PRO A 89 -3.52 4.36 13.98
C PRO A 89 -4.14 4.20 15.37
N GLU A 90 -4.88 3.11 15.60
CA GLU A 90 -5.56 2.85 16.88
C GLU A 90 -4.58 2.76 18.06
N ARG A 91 -3.33 2.37 17.82
CA ARG A 91 -2.28 2.32 18.84
C ARG A 91 -1.49 3.62 18.90
N CYS A 92 -1.09 4.13 17.74
CA CYS A 92 -0.17 5.27 17.64
C CYS A 92 -0.86 6.59 18.02
N PHE A 93 -2.08 6.81 17.54
CA PHE A 93 -2.81 8.05 17.80
C PHE A 93 -3.34 8.10 19.23
N VAL A 94 -3.77 6.96 19.78
CA VAL A 94 -4.12 6.86 21.20
C VAL A 94 -2.90 7.07 22.09
N GLY A 95 -1.76 6.46 21.73
CA GLY A 95 -0.48 6.72 22.42
C GLY A 95 -0.02 8.17 22.32
N GLY A 96 -0.34 8.85 21.21
CA GLY A 96 -0.10 10.28 20.98
C GLY A 96 -1.14 11.22 21.62
N GLY A 97 -2.10 10.70 22.38
CA GLY A 97 -3.06 11.50 23.15
C GLY A 97 -4.39 11.79 22.45
N LEU A 98 -4.66 11.22 21.27
CA LEU A 98 -6.00 11.29 20.66
C LEU A 98 -6.94 10.27 21.29
N GLN A 99 -8.22 10.63 21.40
CA GLN A 99 -9.23 9.71 21.90
C GLN A 99 -10.01 9.11 20.74
N GLN A 100 -10.06 7.79 20.64
CA GLN A 100 -10.92 7.12 19.68
C GLN A 100 -12.40 7.32 20.08
N SER A 101 -13.21 7.92 19.21
CA SER A 101 -14.62 8.23 19.52
C SER A 101 -15.56 7.05 19.27
N LYS A 102 -15.24 6.22 18.27
CA LYS A 102 -16.06 5.10 17.80
C LYS A 102 -15.20 3.88 17.50
N ALA A 103 -15.79 2.70 17.59
CA ALA A 103 -15.14 1.47 17.15
C ALA A 103 -14.74 1.56 15.67
N SER A 104 -13.53 1.12 15.36
CA SER A 104 -13.03 1.06 13.99
C SER A 104 -13.86 0.10 13.14
N LYS A 105 -14.05 0.44 11.86
CA LYS A 105 -14.82 -0.37 10.91
C LYS A 105 -13.97 -0.70 9.70
N THR A 106 -14.21 -1.88 9.11
CA THR A 106 -13.62 -2.23 7.82
C THR A 106 -14.56 -1.80 6.70
N ILE A 107 -14.21 -0.74 5.98
CA ILE A 107 -15.02 -0.08 4.95
C ILE A 107 -14.44 -0.39 3.56
N PRO A 108 -15.27 -0.77 2.57
CA PRO A 108 -14.85 -0.85 1.17
C PRO A 108 -14.38 0.52 0.66
N VAL A 109 -13.30 0.54 -0.11
CA VAL A 109 -12.76 1.73 -0.75
C VAL A 109 -13.32 1.78 -2.18
N PRO A 110 -14.22 2.71 -2.52
CA PRO A 110 -14.79 2.79 -3.85
C PRO A 110 -13.76 3.32 -4.83
N MET A 111 -13.10 2.41 -5.54
CA MET A 111 -12.27 2.73 -6.71
C MET A 111 -13.09 2.49 -7.97
N ALA A 112 -12.97 3.39 -8.95
CA ALA A 112 -13.71 3.28 -10.20
C ALA A 112 -13.21 2.09 -11.04
N GLY A 113 -11.91 1.77 -10.94
CA GLY A 113 -11.32 0.64 -11.65
C GLY A 113 -11.43 0.74 -13.17
N ALA A 114 -11.67 1.93 -13.72
CA ALA A 114 -12.05 2.11 -15.13
C ALA A 114 -10.98 1.65 -16.12
N SER A 115 -9.71 1.60 -15.69
CA SER A 115 -8.59 1.13 -16.52
C SER A 115 -8.16 -0.30 -16.18
N TRP A 116 -8.86 -0.98 -15.27
CA TRP A 116 -8.49 -2.31 -14.80
C TRP A 116 -8.87 -3.35 -15.83
N LEU A 117 -7.93 -4.24 -16.16
CA LEU A 117 -8.15 -5.36 -17.07
C LEU A 117 -7.59 -6.63 -16.46
N PRO A 118 -8.27 -7.78 -16.61
CA PRO A 118 -7.69 -9.08 -16.29
C PRO A 118 -6.34 -9.26 -16.99
N ASP A 119 -5.33 -9.73 -16.26
CA ASP A 119 -4.05 -10.15 -16.83
C ASP A 119 -4.16 -11.61 -17.29
N THR A 120 -4.41 -11.78 -18.59
CA THR A 120 -4.54 -13.12 -19.19
C THR A 120 -3.22 -13.85 -19.33
N THR A 121 -2.10 -13.24 -18.90
CA THR A 121 -0.77 -13.88 -18.90
C THR A 121 -0.46 -14.60 -17.58
N VAL A 122 -1.30 -14.45 -16.55
CA VAL A 122 -1.11 -15.08 -15.24
C VAL A 122 -1.82 -16.43 -15.19
N GLU A 123 -1.09 -17.50 -14.88
CA GLU A 123 -1.65 -18.82 -14.70
C GLU A 123 -2.54 -18.87 -13.44
N PRO A 124 -3.63 -19.67 -13.43
CA PRO A 124 -4.56 -19.71 -12.31
C PRO A 124 -3.92 -20.01 -10.94
N GLU A 125 -2.80 -20.73 -10.91
CA GLU A 125 -2.08 -21.05 -9.67
C GLU A 125 -1.46 -19.81 -8.97
N TYR A 126 -1.11 -18.77 -9.72
CA TYR A 126 -0.54 -17.53 -9.17
C TYR A 126 -1.61 -16.44 -8.90
N ALA A 127 -2.84 -16.66 -9.38
CA ALA A 127 -3.91 -15.67 -9.34
C ALA A 127 -4.66 -15.60 -8.00
N GLY A 128 -4.35 -16.49 -7.05
CA GLY A 128 -5.02 -16.57 -5.75
C GLY A 128 -6.44 -17.11 -5.84
N ALA A 129 -7.20 -16.98 -4.74
CA ALA A 129 -8.52 -17.59 -4.59
C ALA A 129 -9.57 -17.10 -5.61
N ASP A 130 -9.44 -15.86 -6.09
CA ASP A 130 -10.35 -15.28 -7.07
C ASP A 130 -10.06 -15.74 -8.51
N GLY A 131 -8.92 -16.41 -8.73
CA GLY A 131 -8.52 -16.94 -10.03
C GLY A 131 -8.19 -15.89 -11.10
N VAL A 132 -8.16 -14.59 -10.73
CA VAL A 132 -7.86 -13.49 -11.63
C VAL A 132 -6.95 -12.45 -10.96
N ILE A 133 -5.88 -12.07 -11.65
CA ILE A 133 -5.11 -10.86 -11.34
C ILE A 133 -5.56 -9.76 -12.29
N TYR A 134 -5.81 -8.56 -11.76
CA TYR A 134 -6.06 -7.38 -12.56
C TYR A 134 -4.78 -6.59 -12.77
N THR A 135 -4.71 -5.85 -13.87
CA THR A 135 -3.69 -4.83 -14.11
C THR A 135 -4.34 -3.47 -14.23
N VAL A 136 -3.66 -2.44 -13.76
CA VAL A 136 -4.02 -1.03 -13.98
C VAL A 136 -3.06 -0.42 -14.98
N ARG A 137 -3.54 0.49 -15.83
CA ARG A 137 -2.70 1.25 -16.76
C ARG A 137 -2.32 2.58 -16.12
N LEU A 138 -1.02 2.86 -16.02
CA LEU A 138 -0.52 4.14 -15.52
C LEU A 138 -0.92 5.28 -16.46
N ALA A 139 -1.00 6.49 -15.90
CA ALA A 139 -1.35 7.68 -16.66
C ALA A 139 -0.45 7.85 -17.90
N ASN A 140 -0.99 8.42 -18.98
CA ASN A 140 -0.18 8.78 -20.15
C ASN A 140 0.60 10.08 -19.94
N ASN A 141 0.16 10.92 -18.98
CA ASN A 141 0.79 12.20 -18.72
C ASN A 141 2.06 12.01 -17.89
N PRO A 142 3.24 12.38 -18.40
CA PRO A 142 4.51 12.24 -17.66
C PRO A 142 4.59 13.12 -16.42
N ALA A 143 3.68 14.09 -16.24
CA ALA A 143 3.56 14.84 -14.99
C ALA A 143 3.08 13.97 -13.81
N TYR A 144 2.42 12.85 -14.08
CA TYR A 144 1.80 11.99 -13.06
C TYR A 144 2.52 10.65 -12.88
N THR A 145 3.46 10.31 -13.76
CA THR A 145 4.21 9.04 -13.71
C THR A 145 5.49 9.14 -14.53
N ASP A 146 6.54 8.45 -14.09
CA ASP A 146 7.78 8.23 -14.83
C ASP A 146 7.76 6.96 -15.71
N ALA A 147 6.63 6.25 -15.79
CA ALA A 147 6.44 5.13 -16.72
C ALA A 147 5.11 5.23 -17.50
N PRO A 148 4.95 6.25 -18.37
CA PRO A 148 3.67 6.53 -19.01
C PRO A 148 3.08 5.33 -19.76
N GLY A 149 1.81 5.02 -19.46
CA GLY A 149 1.06 3.97 -20.15
C GLY A 149 1.48 2.53 -19.85
N ARG A 150 2.49 2.29 -18.98
CA ARG A 150 2.85 0.95 -18.48
C ARG A 150 1.65 0.33 -17.77
N ARG A 151 1.47 -0.98 -17.91
CA ARG A 151 0.50 -1.74 -17.09
C ARG A 151 1.23 -2.35 -15.89
N VAL A 152 0.57 -2.31 -14.74
CA VAL A 152 1.10 -2.81 -13.47
C VAL A 152 0.06 -3.77 -12.88
N ARG A 153 0.50 -4.94 -12.41
CA ARG A 153 -0.37 -5.90 -11.73
C ARG A 153 -0.83 -5.33 -10.38
N LEU A 154 -2.10 -5.51 -10.10
CA LEU A 154 -2.72 -5.20 -8.84
C LEU A 154 -2.58 -6.40 -7.89
N PRO A 155 -2.72 -6.18 -6.56
CA PRO A 155 -2.76 -7.28 -5.62
C PRO A 155 -3.89 -8.28 -5.92
N ARG A 156 -3.72 -9.51 -5.43
CA ARG A 156 -4.79 -10.48 -5.28
C ARG A 156 -5.90 -9.95 -4.38
N GLY A 157 -7.12 -10.40 -4.61
CA GLY A 157 -8.26 -10.01 -3.79
C GLY A 157 -8.86 -8.66 -4.17
N ILE A 158 -8.34 -7.97 -5.19
CA ILE A 158 -8.92 -6.73 -5.68
C ILE A 158 -9.34 -6.82 -7.15
N GLY A 159 -10.54 -6.35 -7.43
CA GLY A 159 -11.15 -6.35 -8.76
C GLY A 159 -12.49 -5.61 -8.75
N PRO A 160 -13.17 -5.51 -9.90
CA PRO A 160 -14.50 -4.86 -10.00
C PRO A 160 -15.53 -5.42 -9.01
N ASP A 161 -15.46 -6.74 -8.73
CA ASP A 161 -16.37 -7.43 -7.81
C ASP A 161 -15.79 -7.64 -6.40
N SER A 162 -14.52 -7.29 -6.19
CA SER A 162 -13.84 -7.40 -4.89
C SER A 162 -13.14 -6.08 -4.56
N PRO A 163 -13.80 -5.16 -3.83
CA PRO A 163 -13.22 -3.87 -3.53
C PRO A 163 -12.10 -4.01 -2.52
N LEU A 164 -11.06 -3.18 -2.68
CA LEU A 164 -10.07 -2.94 -1.63
C LEU A 164 -10.79 -2.53 -0.33
N ARG A 165 -10.30 -3.01 0.81
CA ARG A 165 -10.88 -2.70 2.12
C ARG A 165 -9.88 -2.00 3.01
N MET A 166 -10.35 -0.95 3.68
CA MET A 166 -9.57 -0.22 4.68
C MET A 166 -10.20 -0.36 6.05
N ARG A 167 -9.36 -0.40 7.08
CA ARG A 167 -9.80 -0.24 8.46
C ARG A 167 -9.78 1.24 8.83
N CYS A 168 -10.97 1.81 9.00
CA CYS A 168 -11.19 3.21 9.28
C CYS A 168 -11.53 3.43 10.76
N SER A 169 -11.05 4.52 11.32
CA SER A 169 -11.26 4.95 12.71
C SER A 169 -11.51 6.45 12.77
N GLU A 170 -12.30 6.87 13.76
CA GLU A 170 -12.54 8.27 14.10
C GLU A 170 -11.88 8.61 15.43
N PHE A 171 -11.14 9.71 15.46
CA PHE A 171 -10.43 10.23 16.61
C PHE A 171 -10.89 11.65 16.93
N LEU A 172 -10.96 11.99 18.21
CA LEU A 172 -11.23 13.35 18.68
C LEU A 172 -9.91 14.07 18.90
N VAL A 173 -9.84 15.30 18.38
CA VAL A 173 -8.67 16.16 18.56
C VAL A 173 -8.87 17.03 19.81
N PRO A 174 -7.84 17.17 20.68
CA PRO A 174 -7.87 18.14 21.77
C PRO A 174 -8.11 19.56 21.23
N GLY A 175 -9.18 20.22 21.70
CA GLY A 175 -9.62 21.53 21.18
C GLY A 175 -10.82 21.48 20.24
N GLY A 176 -11.33 20.28 19.92
CA GLY A 176 -12.54 20.09 19.12
C GLY A 176 -12.25 19.64 17.69
N GLY A 177 -13.26 19.06 17.04
CA GLY A 177 -13.16 18.47 15.71
C GLY A 177 -12.89 16.97 15.72
N ALA A 178 -13.00 16.37 14.54
CA ALA A 178 -12.75 14.95 14.32
C ALA A 178 -11.58 14.78 13.35
N TYR A 179 -10.82 13.72 13.56
CA TYR A 179 -9.72 13.29 12.72
C TYR A 179 -9.97 11.84 12.31
N TYR A 180 -10.00 11.59 11.01
CA TYR A 180 -10.31 10.28 10.45
C TYR A 180 -9.02 9.65 9.93
N ALA A 181 -8.83 8.37 10.23
CA ALA A 181 -7.69 7.59 9.75
C ALA A 181 -8.18 6.28 9.15
N GLY A 182 -7.61 5.88 8.03
CA GLY A 182 -7.89 4.62 7.37
C GLY A 182 -6.60 3.99 6.89
N TYR A 183 -6.50 2.66 6.97
CA TYR A 183 -5.32 1.96 6.48
C TYR A 183 -5.65 0.58 5.93
N PHE A 184 -4.75 0.10 5.08
CA PHE A 184 -4.66 -1.29 4.64
C PHE A 184 -3.19 -1.65 4.45
N PHE A 185 -2.92 -2.92 4.15
CA PHE A 185 -1.60 -3.39 3.81
C PHE A 185 -1.64 -4.13 2.48
N VAL A 186 -0.55 -4.02 1.72
CA VAL A 186 -0.20 -4.96 0.66
C VAL A 186 0.88 -5.88 1.22
N ALA A 187 0.64 -7.18 1.27
CA ALA A 187 1.60 -8.15 1.81
C ALA A 187 1.65 -9.36 0.88
N ASN A 188 2.86 -9.76 0.45
CA ASN A 188 3.09 -10.90 -0.45
C ASN A 188 2.05 -11.00 -1.59
N GLY A 189 1.87 -9.89 -2.31
CA GLY A 189 0.95 -9.81 -3.46
C GLY A 189 -0.54 -9.74 -3.14
N GLY A 190 -0.99 -9.79 -1.88
CA GLY A 190 -2.39 -9.65 -1.47
C GLY A 190 -2.67 -8.38 -0.66
N THR A 191 -3.95 -8.11 -0.34
CA THR A 191 -4.34 -6.99 0.53
C THR A 191 -5.06 -7.43 1.78
N VAL A 192 -4.83 -6.72 2.89
CA VAL A 192 -5.49 -6.94 4.19
C VAL A 192 -5.76 -5.63 4.92
N ALA A 193 -6.86 -5.57 5.64
CA ALA A 193 -7.27 -4.41 6.43
C ALA A 193 -6.89 -4.51 7.92
N SER A 194 -5.94 -5.39 8.29
CA SER A 194 -5.54 -5.55 9.69
C SER A 194 -4.09 -6.00 9.83
N ALA A 195 -3.46 -5.60 10.95
CA ALA A 195 -2.09 -6.02 11.28
C ALA A 195 -1.98 -7.54 11.49
N ASN A 196 -3.04 -8.21 11.96
CA ASN A 196 -3.06 -9.66 12.08
C ASN A 196 -3.10 -10.33 10.71
N GLY A 197 -3.87 -9.79 9.77
CA GLY A 197 -3.90 -10.29 8.39
C GLY A 197 -2.56 -10.18 7.66
N VAL A 198 -1.72 -9.19 8.02
CA VAL A 198 -0.34 -9.12 7.51
C VAL A 198 0.43 -10.37 7.89
N ARG A 199 0.23 -10.87 9.12
CA ARG A 199 0.91 -12.08 9.53
C ARG A 199 0.45 -13.30 8.73
N GLU A 200 -0.85 -13.41 8.50
CA GLU A 200 -1.42 -14.51 7.72
C GLU A 200 -0.90 -14.52 6.28
N LEU A 201 -0.74 -13.36 5.64
CA LEU A 201 -0.23 -13.27 4.26
C LEU A 201 1.30 -13.34 4.16
N ALA A 202 2.04 -12.73 5.09
CA ALA A 202 3.48 -12.61 4.97
C ALA A 202 4.26 -13.79 5.60
N PHE A 203 3.65 -14.54 6.53
CA PHE A 203 4.25 -15.73 7.15
C PHE A 203 3.83 -17.04 6.51
N ASP A 204 3.57 -17.06 5.19
CA ASP A 204 3.53 -18.35 4.51
C ASP A 204 4.90 -19.03 4.63
N LEU A 205 4.96 -20.19 5.28
CA LEU A 205 6.22 -20.87 5.60
C LEU A 205 6.92 -21.43 4.35
N SER A 206 6.24 -21.51 3.21
CA SER A 206 6.84 -21.91 1.93
C SER A 206 7.61 -20.79 1.24
N ASP A 207 7.38 -19.51 1.60
CA ASP A 207 8.03 -18.40 0.92
C ASP A 207 9.42 -18.12 1.51
N ASP A 208 10.41 -17.96 0.63
CA ASP A 208 11.75 -17.48 1.01
C ASP A 208 11.74 -15.98 1.39
N TYR A 209 10.86 -15.22 0.74
CA TYR A 209 10.77 -13.76 0.88
C TYR A 209 9.55 -13.34 1.69
N ALA A 210 9.63 -12.15 2.27
CA ALA A 210 8.45 -11.50 2.82
C ALA A 210 8.56 -9.99 2.73
N TYR A 211 7.42 -9.36 2.45
CA TYR A 211 7.26 -7.92 2.60
C TYR A 211 5.85 -7.56 3.05
N TYR A 212 5.73 -6.36 3.61
CA TYR A 212 4.46 -5.66 3.56
C TYR A 212 4.68 -4.16 3.32
N LEU A 213 3.73 -3.55 2.65
CA LEU A 213 3.59 -2.11 2.50
C LEU A 213 2.36 -1.68 3.27
N LYS A 214 2.53 -0.81 4.25
CA LYS A 214 1.41 -0.12 4.90
C LYS A 214 1.02 1.08 4.06
N VAL A 215 -0.27 1.21 3.76
CA VAL A 215 -0.84 2.41 3.14
C VAL A 215 -1.91 2.95 4.08
N GLN A 216 -1.71 4.19 4.53
CA GLN A 216 -2.57 4.89 5.45
C GLN A 216 -2.97 6.24 4.86
N VAL A 217 -4.23 6.61 5.06
CA VAL A 217 -4.78 7.92 4.70
C VAL A 217 -5.43 8.54 5.93
N ASN A 218 -5.15 9.82 6.16
CA ASN A 218 -5.74 10.56 7.26
C ASN A 218 -6.37 11.86 6.75
N SER A 219 -7.41 12.35 7.42
CA SER A 219 -8.01 13.65 7.10
C SER A 219 -8.72 14.28 8.29
N ALA A 220 -8.56 15.60 8.40
CA ALA A 220 -9.33 16.45 9.31
C ALA A 220 -10.45 17.22 8.56
N THR A 221 -10.52 17.12 7.23
CA THR A 221 -11.45 17.89 6.39
C THR A 221 -12.71 17.12 6.01
N VAL A 222 -12.69 15.79 6.14
CA VAL A 222 -13.86 14.93 5.96
C VAL A 222 -14.68 14.84 7.25
N GLY A 223 -15.97 14.53 7.14
CA GLY A 223 -16.92 14.47 8.25
C GLY A 223 -17.33 13.06 8.68
N SER A 224 -16.80 12.00 8.05
CA SER A 224 -17.10 10.61 8.42
C SER A 224 -16.04 9.62 7.95
N MET A 225 -16.08 8.39 8.48
CA MET A 225 -15.23 7.29 8.00
C MET A 225 -15.60 6.86 6.58
N GLU A 226 -16.87 6.95 6.22
CA GLU A 226 -17.40 6.66 4.90
C GLU A 226 -16.92 7.71 3.87
N GLU A 227 -16.98 9.00 4.23
CA GLU A 227 -16.42 10.08 3.39
C GLU A 227 -14.90 9.96 3.27
N LEU A 228 -14.18 9.57 4.33
CA LEU A 228 -12.75 9.25 4.23
C LEU A 228 -12.52 8.15 3.19
N ALA A 229 -13.28 7.06 3.23
CA ALA A 229 -13.13 5.95 2.29
C ALA A 229 -13.42 6.39 0.84
N GLU A 230 -14.43 7.23 0.64
CA GLU A 230 -14.77 7.80 -0.67
C GLU A 230 -13.63 8.67 -1.24
N GLN A 231 -13.13 9.62 -0.46
CA GLN A 231 -12.03 10.49 -0.89
C GLN A 231 -10.72 9.71 -1.07
N ALA A 232 -10.46 8.74 -0.19
CA ALA A 232 -9.34 7.81 -0.34
C ALA A 232 -9.47 6.97 -1.63
N GLY A 233 -10.67 6.52 -1.97
CA GLY A 233 -10.93 5.78 -3.20
C GLY A 233 -10.61 6.60 -4.45
N SER A 234 -10.99 7.88 -4.47
CA SER A 234 -10.63 8.79 -5.56
C SER A 234 -9.10 8.97 -5.70
N LEU A 235 -8.38 9.15 -4.58
CA LEU A 235 -6.91 9.28 -4.61
C LEU A 235 -6.22 7.97 -4.99
N LEU A 236 -6.66 6.85 -4.41
CA LEU A 236 -6.07 5.53 -4.63
C LEU A 236 -6.36 4.98 -6.02
N ASP A 237 -7.50 5.30 -6.64
CA ASP A 237 -7.78 4.90 -8.03
C ASP A 237 -6.72 5.44 -9.00
N GLU A 238 -6.19 6.64 -8.72
CA GLU A 238 -5.13 7.28 -9.51
C GLU A 238 -3.71 6.86 -9.07
N LEU A 239 -3.52 6.45 -7.81
CA LEU A 239 -2.20 6.11 -7.24
C LEU A 239 -1.89 4.63 -7.18
N ILE A 240 -2.88 3.72 -7.21
CA ILE A 240 -2.66 2.30 -6.88
C ILE A 240 -1.61 1.66 -7.79
N GLY A 241 -1.56 2.03 -9.08
CA GLY A 241 -0.52 1.55 -9.98
C GLY A 241 0.90 2.01 -9.60
N GLU A 242 1.05 3.26 -9.13
CA GLU A 242 2.34 3.77 -8.65
C GLU A 242 2.73 3.17 -7.30
N ILE A 243 1.75 2.91 -6.42
CA ILE A 243 1.94 2.18 -5.16
C ILE A 243 2.45 0.77 -5.47
N MET A 244 1.85 0.08 -6.45
CA MET A 244 2.25 -1.28 -6.84
C MET A 244 3.63 -1.36 -7.49
N ARG A 245 4.18 -0.25 -8.00
CA ARG A 245 5.58 -0.19 -8.45
C ARG A 245 6.58 -0.04 -7.29
N CYS A 246 6.09 0.27 -6.09
CA CYS A 246 6.88 0.38 -4.87
C CYS A 246 6.87 -0.92 -4.05
N VAL A 247 6.41 -2.03 -4.65
CA VAL A 247 6.49 -3.39 -4.09
C VAL A 247 6.98 -4.35 -5.19
N PRO A 248 7.52 -5.52 -4.82
CA PRO A 248 7.82 -6.57 -5.80
C PRO A 248 6.57 -7.01 -6.56
N ASP A 249 6.69 -7.30 -7.86
CA ASP A 249 5.64 -8.01 -8.59
C ASP A 249 5.60 -9.45 -8.09
N TRP A 250 4.62 -9.74 -7.24
CA TRP A 250 4.59 -11.01 -6.53
C TRP A 250 4.31 -12.22 -7.43
N VAL A 251 3.65 -12.02 -8.58
CA VAL A 251 3.50 -13.08 -9.57
C VAL A 251 4.87 -13.49 -10.13
N GLU A 252 5.76 -12.52 -10.38
CA GLU A 252 7.13 -12.82 -10.82
C GLU A 252 7.99 -13.42 -9.70
N VAL A 253 7.71 -13.10 -8.43
CA VAL A 253 8.35 -13.74 -7.27
C VAL A 253 7.97 -15.21 -7.21
N GLU A 254 6.68 -15.54 -7.28
CA GLU A 254 6.18 -16.91 -7.21
C GLU A 254 6.62 -17.75 -8.42
N ARG A 255 6.76 -17.13 -9.59
CA ARG A 255 7.37 -17.76 -10.79
C ARG A 255 8.87 -18.00 -10.66
N GLY A 256 9.53 -17.44 -9.65
CA GLY A 256 10.99 -17.50 -9.49
C GLY A 256 11.77 -16.61 -10.47
N ASN A 257 11.10 -15.68 -11.15
CA ASN A 257 11.73 -14.70 -12.03
C ASN A 257 12.22 -13.45 -11.27
N TYR A 258 11.84 -13.32 -10.00
CA TYR A 258 12.13 -12.17 -9.16
C TYR A 258 12.61 -12.60 -7.75
N PRO A 259 13.62 -11.92 -7.15
CA PRO A 259 14.40 -10.81 -7.72
C PRO A 259 15.21 -11.26 -8.94
N PRO A 260 15.46 -10.36 -9.91
CA PRO A 260 16.24 -10.71 -11.09
C PRO A 260 17.61 -11.23 -10.62
N ARG A 261 17.99 -12.44 -11.08
CA ARG A 261 19.31 -13.00 -10.78
C ARG A 261 20.37 -11.97 -11.13
N ALA A 262 21.28 -11.69 -10.20
CA ALA A 262 22.42 -10.83 -10.48
C ALA A 262 23.20 -11.43 -11.66
N ALA A 263 23.49 -10.61 -12.68
CA ALA A 263 24.34 -11.02 -13.78
C ALA A 263 25.71 -11.42 -13.20
N GLY A 264 25.98 -12.73 -13.10
CA GLY A 264 27.25 -13.27 -12.60
C GLY A 264 27.17 -14.12 -11.33
N ASP A 265 25.99 -14.46 -10.81
CA ASP A 265 25.89 -15.44 -9.72
C ASP A 265 26.18 -16.87 -10.24
N PRO A 266 27.29 -17.54 -9.86
CA PRO A 266 27.65 -18.86 -10.42
C PRO A 266 26.87 -20.04 -9.78
N GLY A 267 25.90 -19.78 -8.92
CA GLY A 267 25.35 -20.77 -8.00
C GLY A 267 24.07 -21.48 -8.43
N ASP A 268 24.06 -22.20 -9.55
CA ASP A 268 23.30 -23.47 -9.64
C ASP A 268 23.78 -24.31 -10.83
N SER A 269 24.95 -24.92 -10.67
CA SER A 269 25.33 -26.10 -11.44
C SER A 269 25.01 -27.34 -10.62
N GLY A 270 23.73 -27.64 -10.38
CA GLY A 270 23.43 -28.89 -9.68
C GLY A 270 21.98 -29.20 -9.33
N ARG A 271 21.08 -29.25 -10.31
CA ARG A 271 19.92 -30.18 -10.27
C ARG A 271 19.68 -30.79 -11.63
N GLY A 272 20.44 -31.85 -11.92
CA GLY A 272 20.00 -32.94 -12.78
C GLY A 272 19.16 -33.94 -11.98
#